data_AF-A0A2K3P1P3-F1
#
_entry.id   AF-A0A2K3P1P3-F1
#
_cell.length_a   1.000
_cell.length_b   1.000
_cell.length_c   1.000
_cell.angle_alpha   90.00
_cell.angle_beta   90.00
_cell.angle_gamma   90.00
#
_symmetry.space_group_name_H-M   'P 1'
#
loop_
_entity.id
_entity.type
_entity.pdbx_description
1 polymer ?
#
loop_
_entity_poly.entity_id
_entity_poly.type
_entity_poly.pdbx_seq_one_letter_code
_entity_poly.pdbx_strand_id
1 'polypeptide(L)'
;MYLREDRHYLADHPGMVPVTTEQGEELRKQIGATYYIECSSKTQQNVKGVFDAAIRMVIKPPQKQHEKRKKPRQGCFLNILCGRNMVRHK
;
A
#
# COMPACT_ATOMS: atom_id res chain seq x y z
N MET A 1 9.95 -24.67 -9.14
CA MET A 1 11.19 -24.27 -8.46
C MET A 1 11.37 -22.79 -8.72
N TYR A 2 11.22 -21.96 -7.69
CA TYR A 2 11.61 -20.56 -7.77
C TYR A 2 13.14 -20.47 -7.83
N LEU A 3 13.69 -19.43 -8.47
CA LEU A 3 15.14 -19.23 -8.51
C LEU A 3 15.75 -19.14 -7.10
N ARG A 4 14.99 -18.60 -6.13
CA ARG A 4 15.36 -18.56 -4.70
C ARG A 4 15.55 -19.93 -4.04
N GLU A 5 15.00 -21.00 -4.61
CA GLU A 5 15.10 -22.37 -4.09
C GLU A 5 16.13 -23.21 -4.86
N ASP A 6 16.81 -22.62 -5.86
CA ASP A 6 17.79 -23.35 -6.67
C ASP A 6 19.06 -23.60 -5.86
N ARG A 7 19.18 -24.84 -5.38
CA ARG A 7 20.28 -25.27 -4.49
C ARG A 7 21.65 -25.13 -5.15
N HIS A 8 21.76 -25.27 -6.47
CA HIS A 8 23.04 -25.08 -7.16
C HIS A 8 23.44 -23.61 -7.14
N TYR A 9 22.51 -22.71 -7.46
CA TYR A 9 22.77 -21.28 -7.43
C TYR A 9 23.21 -20.79 -6.04
N LEU A 10 22.57 -21.29 -4.97
CA LEU A 10 22.94 -20.94 -3.60
C LEU A 10 24.29 -21.51 -3.17
N ALA A 11 24.68 -22.70 -3.68
CA ALA A 11 25.98 -23.28 -3.39
C ALA A 11 27.12 -22.47 -4.03
N ASP A 12 26.90 -21.96 -5.25
CA ASP A 12 27.88 -21.14 -5.97
C ASP A 12 27.99 -19.71 -5.41
N HIS A 13 27.03 -19.27 -4.59
CA HIS A 13 26.96 -17.93 -4.02
C HIS A 13 26.80 -17.97 -2.49
N PRO A 14 27.83 -18.43 -1.76
CA PRO A 14 27.77 -18.52 -0.31
C PRO A 14 27.54 -17.14 0.33
N GLY A 15 26.57 -17.06 1.24
CA GLY A 15 26.21 -15.83 1.94
C GLY A 15 25.11 -15.00 1.28
N MET A 16 24.67 -15.34 0.07
CA MET A 16 23.45 -14.73 -0.49
C MET A 16 22.21 -15.35 0.14
N VAL A 17 21.33 -14.50 0.65
CA VAL A 17 20.02 -14.89 1.19
C VAL A 17 18.95 -14.42 0.21
N PRO A 18 18.07 -15.32 -0.27
CA PRO A 18 16.98 -14.89 -1.13
C PRO A 18 16.02 -13.92 -0.44
N VAL A 19 15.50 -12.98 -1.22
CA VAL A 19 14.48 -12.04 -0.75
C VAL A 19 13.23 -12.81 -0.34
N THR A 20 12.73 -12.53 0.87
CA THR A 20 11.49 -13.13 1.35
C THR A 20 10.28 -12.41 0.75
N THR A 21 9.15 -13.11 0.68
CA THR A 21 7.89 -12.50 0.25
C THR A 21 7.49 -11.31 1.11
N GLU A 22 7.73 -11.38 2.42
CA GLU A 22 7.47 -10.29 3.35
C GLU A 22 8.34 -9.05 3.04
N GLN A 23 9.64 -9.24 2.77
CA GLN A 23 10.53 -8.16 2.37
C GLN A 23 10.08 -7.51 1.06
N GLY A 24 9.65 -8.31 0.08
CA GLY A 24 9.12 -7.80 -1.19
C GLY A 24 7.81 -7.01 -1.04
N GLU A 25 6.88 -7.51 -0.22
CA GLU A 25 5.63 -6.83 0.11
C GLU A 25 5.85 -5.54 0.89
N GLU A 26 6.82 -5.54 1.81
CA GLU A 26 7.18 -4.36 2.58
C GLU A 26 7.75 -3.28 1.66
N LEU A 27 8.68 -3.63 0.78
CA LEU A 27 9.22 -2.70 -0.22
C LEU A 27 8.12 -2.15 -1.14
N ARG A 28 7.17 -2.99 -1.57
CA ARG A 28 6.01 -2.55 -2.38
C ARG A 28 5.24 -1.44 -1.69
N LYS A 29 4.97 -1.57 -0.39
CA LYS A 29 4.29 -0.53 0.40
C LYS A 29 5.14 0.74 0.46
N GLN A 30 6.43 0.60 0.75
CA GLN A 30 7.34 1.74 0.91
C GLN A 30 7.43 2.61 -0.35
N ILE A 31 7.44 2.00 -1.53
CA ILE A 31 7.50 2.73 -2.81
C ILE A 31 6.12 3.11 -3.37
N GLY A 32 5.03 2.72 -2.68
CA GLY A 32 3.66 2.97 -3.13
C GLY A 32 3.26 2.18 -4.38
N ALA A 33 3.89 1.04 -4.66
CA ALA A 33 3.54 0.19 -5.77
C ALA A 33 2.22 -0.55 -5.53
N THR A 34 1.44 -0.76 -6.59
CA THR A 34 0.12 -1.40 -6.48
C THR A 34 0.23 -2.90 -6.20
N TYR A 35 1.21 -3.58 -6.79
CA TYR A 35 1.37 -5.03 -6.68
C TYR A 35 2.83 -5.42 -6.49
N TYR A 36 3.03 -6.50 -5.75
CA TYR A 36 4.25 -7.30 -5.71
C TYR A 36 3.83 -8.69 -6.16
N ILE A 37 4.53 -9.25 -7.15
CA ILE A 37 4.16 -10.53 -7.77
C ILE A 37 5.43 -11.34 -7.93
N GLU A 38 5.51 -12.46 -7.22
CA GLU A 38 6.58 -13.44 -7.40
C GLU A 38 6.26 -14.32 -8.61
N CYS A 39 7.24 -14.52 -9.49
CA CYS A 39 7.11 -15.38 -10.66
C CYS A 39 8.38 -16.20 -10.90
N SER A 40 8.26 -17.27 -11.68
CA SER A 40 9.39 -18.06 -12.15
C SER A 40 9.27 -18.26 -13.65
N SER A 41 10.15 -17.63 -14.42
CA SER A 41 10.20 -17.81 -15.88
C SER A 41 10.56 -19.24 -16.28
N LYS A 42 11.33 -19.95 -15.44
CA LYS A 42 11.73 -21.34 -15.68
C LYS A 42 10.54 -22.31 -15.64
N THR A 43 9.65 -22.14 -14.67
CA THR A 43 8.45 -22.98 -14.50
C THR A 43 7.17 -22.32 -14.98
N GLN A 44 7.27 -21.15 -15.62
CA GLN A 44 6.15 -20.31 -16.05
C GLN A 44 5.15 -19.93 -14.93
N GLN A 45 5.56 -20.05 -13.67
CA GLN A 45 4.70 -19.73 -12.54
C GLN A 45 4.46 -18.22 -12.48
N ASN A 46 3.19 -17.82 -12.43
CA ASN A 46 2.71 -16.43 -12.35
C ASN A 46 3.17 -15.49 -13.47
N VAL A 47 3.80 -15.99 -14.54
CA VAL A 47 4.27 -15.16 -15.66
C VAL A 47 3.10 -14.42 -16.31
N LYS A 48 2.00 -15.13 -16.63
CA LYS A 48 0.77 -14.50 -17.13
C LYS A 48 0.19 -13.48 -16.14
N GLY A 49 0.23 -13.78 -14.84
CA GLY A 49 -0.28 -12.90 -13.79
C GLY A 49 0.44 -11.55 -13.75
N VAL A 50 1.77 -11.55 -13.95
CA VAL A 50 2.59 -10.32 -14.04
C VAL A 50 2.13 -9.45 -15.22
N PHE A 51 2.00 -10.03 -16.42
CA PHE A 51 1.57 -9.28 -17.61
C PHE A 51 0.13 -8.80 -17.50
N ASP A 52 -0.79 -9.66 -17.03
CA ASP A 52 -2.18 -9.28 -16.83
C ASP A 52 -2.31 -8.11 -15.84
N ALA A 53 -1.52 -8.11 -14.75
CA ALA A 53 -1.51 -7.02 -13.77
C ALA A 53 -0.99 -5.71 -14.39
N ALA A 54 0.11 -5.77 -15.14
CA ALA A 54 0.68 -4.61 -15.83
C ALA A 54 -0.31 -4.01 -16.86
N ILE A 55 -0.94 -4.86 -17.67
CA ILE A 55 -1.94 -4.43 -18.66
C ILE A 55 -3.13 -3.77 -17.97
N ARG A 56 -3.67 -4.40 -16.91
CA ARG A 56 -4.80 -3.85 -16.15
C ARG A 56 -4.47 -2.48 -15.54
N MET A 57 -3.26 -2.29 -15.04
CA MET A 57 -2.82 -1.02 -14.45
C MET A 57 -2.83 0.14 -15.45
N VAL A 58 -2.56 -0.14 -16.72
CA VAL A 58 -2.57 0.88 -17.78
C VAL A 58 -4.00 1.13 -18.29
N ILE A 59 -4.79 0.07 -18.48
CA ILE A 59 -6.16 0.19 -19.02
C ILE A 59 -7.13 0.79 -17.98
N LYS A 60 -7.00 0.37 -16.72
CA LYS A 60 -7.83 0.81 -15.60
C LYS A 60 -6.93 1.27 -14.46
N PRO A 61 -6.36 2.48 -14.55
CA PRO A 61 -5.48 2.98 -13.51
C PRO A 61 -6.25 3.03 -12.19
N PRO A 62 -5.67 2.53 -11.08
CA PRO A 62 -6.31 2.61 -9.78
C PRO A 62 -6.51 4.09 -9.46
N GLN A 63 -7.76 4.44 -9.14
CA GLN A 63 -8.04 5.77 -8.62
C GLN A 63 -7.19 5.93 -7.37
N LYS A 64 -6.32 6.97 -7.35
CA LYS A 64 -5.54 7.30 -6.16
C LYS A 64 -6.52 7.37 -5.00
N GLN A 65 -6.44 6.42 -4.08
CA GLN A 65 -7.05 6.57 -2.78
C GLN A 65 -6.26 7.71 -2.15
N HIS A 66 -6.70 8.94 -2.40
CA HIS A 66 -6.33 10.05 -1.56
C HIS A 66 -6.76 9.56 -0.19
N GLU A 67 -5.79 9.18 0.65
CA GLU A 67 -6.08 8.88 2.04
C GLU A 67 -6.94 10.05 2.50
N LYS A 68 -8.22 9.77 2.76
CA LYS A 68 -9.06 10.71 3.46
C LYS A 68 -8.40 10.73 4.83
N ARG A 69 -7.40 11.60 5.01
CA ARG A 69 -6.96 12.06 6.33
C ARG A 69 -8.27 12.38 7.03
N LYS A 70 -8.72 11.48 7.92
CA LYS A 70 -9.86 11.75 8.78
C LYS A 70 -9.41 12.98 9.55
N LYS A 71 -9.85 14.17 9.14
CA LYS A 71 -9.65 15.38 9.92
C LYS A 71 -10.20 15.04 11.30
N PRO A 72 -9.41 15.11 12.38
CA PRO A 72 -10.01 15.08 13.70
C PRO A 72 -11.03 16.23 13.73
N ARG A 73 -12.27 15.95 14.14
CA ARG A 73 -13.27 17.00 14.35
C ARG A 73 -12.79 17.84 15.53
N GLN A 74 -11.96 18.82 15.25
CA GLN A 74 -11.51 19.82 16.21
C GLN A 74 -12.65 20.83 16.38
N GLY A 75 -13.63 20.47 17.21
CA GLY A 75 -14.57 21.43 17.78
C GLY A 75 -13.94 22.01 19.03
N CYS A 76 -13.21 23.12 18.88
CA CYS A 76 -12.76 23.92 20.01
C CYS A 76 -13.97 24.60 20.68
N PHE A 77 -14.06 24.45 22.00
CA PHE A 77 -14.82 25.32 22.90
C PHE A 77 -14.32 26.77 22.76
N LEU A 78 -15.17 27.71 22.34
CA LEU A 78 -15.25 29.07 22.92
C LEU A 78 -16.45 29.87 22.37
N ASN A 79 -17.11 30.62 23.27
CA ASN A 79 -17.96 31.81 23.06
C ASN A 79 -19.49 31.63 22.90
N ILE A 80 -20.18 31.19 23.97
CA ILE A 80 -21.51 31.75 24.34
C ILE A 80 -21.34 32.42 25.72
N LEU A 81 -20.75 33.60 25.69
CA LEU A 81 -20.76 34.58 26.77
C LEU A 81 -20.86 35.94 26.08
N CYS A 82 -22.05 36.25 25.58
CA CYS A 82 -22.43 37.61 25.23
C CYS A 82 -23.88 37.79 25.65
N GLY A 83 -24.06 38.24 26.89
CA GLY A 83 -25.36 38.52 27.47
C GLY A 83 -26.06 39.67 26.75
N ARG A 84 -27.39 39.58 26.69
CA ARG A 84 -28.29 40.73 26.65
C ARG A 84 -29.51 40.43 27.52
N ASN A 85 -29.81 41.41 28.37
CA ASN A 85 -30.69 41.36 29.51
C ASN A 85 -32.18 41.18 29.16
N MET A 86 -32.85 40.59 30.14
CA MET A 86 -34.27 40.60 30.46
C MET A 86 -34.91 42.00 30.34
N VAL A 87 -36.03 42.13 29.62
CA VAL A 87 -37.11 43.07 29.96
C VAL A 87 -38.47 42.44 29.63
N ARG A 88 -39.33 42.43 30.65
CA ARG A 88 -40.73 42.00 30.70
C ARG A 88 -41.58 43.25 30.44
N HIS A 89 -42.57 43.22 29.54
CA HIS A 89 -43.62 44.24 29.52
C HIS A 89 -44.99 43.61 29.28
N LYS A 90 -45.84 43.83 30.30
CA LYS A 90 -47.29 43.60 30.50
C LYS A 90 -48.05 42.65 29.58
#